data_AF-A0A165E3T0-F1
#
_entry.id   AF-A0A165E3T0-F1
#
_cell.length_a   1.000
_cell.length_b   1.000
_cell.length_c   1.000
_cell.angle_alpha   90.00
_cell.angle_beta   90.00
_cell.angle_gamma   90.00
#
_symmetry.space_group_name_H-M   'P 1'
#
loop_
_entity.id
_entity.type
_entity.pdbx_description
1 polymer ?
#
loop_
_entity_poly.entity_id
_entity_poly.type
_entity_poly.pdbx_seq_one_letter_code
_entity_poly.pdbx_strand_id
1 'polypeptide(L)'
;MSTIHDLPVEMLDEILMAIDDLAALEGAVLSYRRFYNIYKARKDVIKCRVQRNALGGDNGIAALLRMIYIEAVLRNYPPTHPTNPSWHVDHFLVDIKPLKEDKKNTPTASEYAICFERARICQRLEVLYSRSMKDRHTDTASRLSLEESDRFRAAVYRLWLLGMYPRSKVQSLCTDAATRVQLFYDGYTAQEVYDLHCVLDWFKEIVGELLPVDDTLHHCLCAGPAQILEAYLEPDRLSHHVRSVSRLQNQSGDAWKEDLLLVFKAHQLLSPAETEVRIPSKLKPIVVRTEEPDLQCWSTKCGAQPGLRLWDATNWSYCPRWLRLDTLLNSLPGFLDRNCYERRLFFHVLGATDPRPRDNLGRKYLRIIEAVDVVPEMTVGRVLQELCDLPALIQDEEYSLLLDNDDFSGLTTNDLLCANCLQKMLKTRLGLWWRYMKEKYAPQEHEKASCRYGFQCRLQPWKPRHAARCNHARPNTSGPERRIRRAEKRNEEAEVTEMLREDDGMSGDGDETSAATTLPPPPTQSRLLGLFLRPPWWTPFNSSN
;
A
#
# COMPACT_ATOMS: atom_id res chain seq x y z
N MET A 1 -20.63 -7.19 -37.16
CA MET A 1 -20.38 -7.57 -35.76
C MET A 1 -21.68 -8.09 -35.19
N SER A 2 -21.68 -9.30 -34.64
CA SER A 2 -22.87 -9.90 -34.01
C SER A 2 -23.27 -9.06 -32.79
N THR A 3 -24.54 -8.68 -32.68
CA THR A 3 -25.05 -7.96 -31.51
C THR A 3 -25.56 -8.94 -30.46
N ILE A 4 -25.76 -8.50 -29.22
CA ILE A 4 -26.35 -9.33 -28.16
C ILE A 4 -27.76 -9.86 -28.54
N HIS A 5 -28.42 -9.20 -29.49
CA HIS A 5 -29.72 -9.61 -30.03
C HIS A 5 -29.65 -10.85 -30.91
N ASP A 6 -28.50 -11.12 -31.50
CA ASP A 6 -28.28 -12.23 -32.44
C ASP A 6 -27.78 -13.50 -31.73
N LEU A 7 -27.50 -13.42 -30.42
CA LEU A 7 -27.01 -14.57 -29.66
C LEU A 7 -28.11 -15.64 -29.48
N PRO A 8 -27.74 -16.93 -29.58
CA PRO A 8 -28.60 -18.06 -29.19
C PRO A 8 -29.09 -17.95 -27.75
N VAL A 9 -30.23 -18.57 -27.44
CA VAL A 9 -30.83 -18.51 -26.10
C VAL A 9 -29.91 -19.14 -25.06
N GLU A 10 -29.19 -20.19 -25.44
CA GLU A 10 -28.21 -20.90 -24.62
C GLU A 10 -27.07 -19.96 -24.19
N MET A 11 -26.57 -19.13 -25.10
CA MET A 11 -25.54 -18.14 -24.78
C MET A 11 -26.07 -17.04 -23.86
N LEU A 12 -27.31 -16.59 -24.07
CA LEU A 12 -27.94 -15.61 -23.20
C LEU A 12 -28.21 -16.15 -21.77
N ASP A 13 -28.55 -17.44 -21.68
CA ASP A 13 -28.71 -18.14 -20.40
C ASP A 13 -27.38 -18.29 -19.65
N GLU A 14 -26.31 -18.66 -20.35
CA GLU A 14 -24.95 -18.70 -19.78
C GLU A 14 -24.49 -17.31 -19.30
N ILE A 15 -24.80 -16.24 -20.06
CA ILE A 15 -24.50 -14.86 -19.62
C ILE A 15 -25.21 -14.55 -18.30
N LEU A 16 -26.50 -14.88 -18.17
CA LEU A 16 -27.23 -14.66 -16.92
C LEU A 16 -26.69 -15.51 -15.76
N MET A 17 -26.27 -16.75 -16.04
CA MET A 17 -25.68 -17.65 -15.05
C MET A 17 -24.23 -17.29 -14.68
N ALA A 18 -23.56 -16.45 -15.47
CA ALA A 18 -22.21 -15.96 -15.19
C ALA A 18 -22.20 -14.69 -14.31
N ILE A 19 -23.34 -14.03 -14.12
CA ILE A 19 -23.44 -12.85 -13.24
C ILE A 19 -23.09 -13.25 -11.80
N ASP A 20 -22.35 -12.40 -11.11
CA ASP A 20 -21.88 -12.62 -9.73
C ASP A 20 -22.42 -11.59 -8.74
N ASP A 21 -23.37 -10.75 -9.16
CA ASP A 21 -24.08 -9.79 -8.32
C ASP A 21 -25.59 -9.78 -8.59
N LEU A 22 -26.39 -9.71 -7.52
CA LEU A 22 -27.84 -9.73 -7.62
C LEU A 22 -28.40 -8.43 -8.23
N ALA A 23 -27.78 -7.28 -7.97
CA ALA A 23 -28.23 -6.01 -8.55
C ALA A 23 -27.92 -5.96 -10.05
N ALA A 24 -26.76 -6.47 -10.47
CA ALA A 24 -26.42 -6.66 -11.88
C ALA A 24 -27.40 -7.61 -12.58
N LEU A 25 -27.79 -8.72 -11.94
CA LEU A 25 -28.82 -9.63 -12.48
C LEU A 25 -30.15 -8.91 -12.66
N GLU A 26 -30.61 -8.17 -11.64
CA GLU A 26 -31.85 -7.40 -11.71
C GLU A 26 -31.79 -6.36 -12.82
N GLY A 27 -30.70 -5.59 -12.90
CA GLY A 27 -30.48 -4.63 -13.97
C GLY A 27 -30.52 -5.26 -15.35
N ALA A 28 -29.86 -6.41 -15.56
CA ALA A 28 -29.85 -7.13 -16.82
C ALA A 28 -31.24 -7.62 -17.22
N VAL A 29 -31.97 -8.23 -16.26
CA VAL A 29 -33.32 -8.76 -16.45
C VAL A 29 -34.32 -7.64 -16.77
N LEU A 30 -34.22 -6.50 -16.11
CA LEU A 30 -35.11 -5.35 -16.34
C LEU A 30 -34.79 -4.60 -17.64
N SER A 31 -33.53 -4.61 -18.07
CA SER A 31 -33.08 -3.86 -19.25
C SER A 31 -33.28 -4.61 -20.56
N TYR A 32 -33.46 -5.94 -20.54
CA TYR A 32 -33.53 -6.74 -21.77
C TYR A 32 -34.59 -7.84 -21.74
N ARG A 33 -35.59 -7.72 -22.65
CA ARG A 33 -36.75 -8.63 -22.71
C ARG A 33 -36.37 -10.11 -22.88
N ARG A 34 -35.34 -10.45 -23.67
CA ARG A 34 -34.92 -11.85 -23.83
C ARG A 34 -34.34 -12.41 -22.52
N PHE A 35 -33.55 -11.62 -21.78
CA PHE A 35 -33.11 -12.00 -20.44
C PHE A 35 -34.27 -12.15 -19.46
N TYR A 36 -35.24 -11.24 -19.48
CA TYR A 36 -36.45 -11.39 -18.66
C TYR A 36 -37.17 -12.71 -18.91
N ASN A 37 -37.34 -13.10 -20.18
CA ASN A 37 -38.03 -14.35 -20.52
C ASN A 37 -37.25 -15.58 -20.02
N ILE A 38 -35.92 -15.60 -20.19
CA ILE A 38 -35.05 -16.70 -19.70
C ILE A 38 -35.10 -16.77 -18.18
N TYR A 39 -34.91 -15.63 -17.50
CA TYR A 39 -34.96 -15.53 -16.05
C TYR A 39 -36.33 -15.95 -15.49
N LYS A 40 -37.44 -15.54 -16.12
CA LYS A 40 -38.78 -15.95 -15.70
C LYS A 40 -38.96 -17.47 -15.81
N ALA A 41 -38.41 -18.10 -16.84
CA ALA A 41 -38.50 -19.54 -17.05
C ALA A 41 -37.60 -20.35 -16.09
N ARG A 42 -36.45 -19.81 -15.68
CA ARG A 42 -35.41 -20.53 -14.91
C ARG A 42 -34.96 -19.81 -13.65
N LYS A 43 -35.87 -19.05 -13.03
CA LYS A 43 -35.59 -18.12 -11.92
C LYS A 43 -34.78 -18.76 -10.81
N ASP A 44 -35.19 -19.93 -10.34
CA ASP A 44 -34.56 -20.56 -9.17
C ASP A 44 -33.15 -21.04 -9.49
N VAL A 45 -32.93 -21.61 -10.68
CA VAL A 45 -31.60 -22.07 -11.13
C VAL A 45 -30.65 -20.88 -11.30
N ILE A 46 -31.10 -19.82 -11.98
CA ILE A 46 -30.29 -18.62 -12.22
C ILE A 46 -29.97 -17.91 -10.90
N LYS A 47 -30.97 -17.73 -10.02
CA LYS A 47 -30.73 -17.14 -8.69
C LYS A 47 -29.73 -17.96 -7.90
N CYS A 48 -29.92 -19.27 -7.77
CA CYS A 48 -28.99 -20.13 -7.06
C CYS A 48 -27.57 -20.01 -7.63
N ARG A 49 -27.41 -19.99 -8.96
CA ARG A 49 -26.10 -19.87 -9.60
C ARG A 49 -25.45 -18.50 -9.35
N VAL A 50 -26.19 -17.41 -9.53
CA VAL A 50 -25.70 -16.04 -9.26
C VAL A 50 -25.31 -15.88 -7.79
N GLN A 51 -26.11 -16.41 -6.87
CA GLN A 51 -25.75 -16.44 -5.45
C GLN A 51 -24.46 -17.25 -5.20
N ARG A 52 -24.26 -18.38 -5.89
CA ARG A 52 -23.00 -19.14 -5.76
C ARG A 52 -21.80 -18.36 -6.31
N ASN A 53 -21.95 -17.69 -7.45
CA ASN A 53 -20.89 -16.88 -8.04
C ASN A 53 -20.51 -15.71 -7.11
N ALA A 54 -21.50 -15.01 -6.56
CA ALA A 54 -21.29 -13.91 -5.60
C ALA A 54 -20.46 -14.32 -4.37
N LEU A 55 -20.56 -15.59 -3.98
CA LEU A 55 -19.84 -16.15 -2.84
C LEU A 55 -18.44 -16.69 -3.20
N GLY A 56 -18.00 -16.64 -4.46
CA GLY A 56 -16.71 -17.19 -4.90
C GLY A 56 -16.73 -18.69 -5.19
N GLY A 57 -17.85 -19.16 -5.75
CA GLY A 57 -18.02 -20.53 -6.20
C GLY A 57 -17.98 -21.56 -5.07
N ASP A 58 -17.73 -22.81 -5.44
CA ASP A 58 -17.86 -23.96 -4.53
C ASP A 58 -16.80 -23.93 -3.42
N ASN A 59 -15.59 -23.45 -3.73
CA ASN A 59 -14.50 -23.31 -2.77
C ASN A 59 -14.80 -22.20 -1.75
N GLY A 60 -15.27 -21.03 -2.21
CA GLY A 60 -15.64 -19.92 -1.34
C GLY A 60 -16.78 -20.29 -0.38
N ILE A 61 -17.82 -20.97 -0.89
CA ILE A 61 -18.94 -21.46 -0.07
C ILE A 61 -18.46 -22.48 0.98
N ALA A 62 -17.63 -23.44 0.60
CA ALA A 62 -17.15 -24.46 1.53
C ALA A 62 -16.32 -23.82 2.67
N ALA A 63 -15.46 -22.85 2.35
CA ALA A 63 -14.69 -22.10 3.34
C ALA A 63 -15.59 -21.24 4.26
N LEU A 64 -16.59 -20.56 3.70
CA LEU A 64 -17.57 -19.77 4.47
C LEU A 64 -18.40 -20.63 5.43
N LEU A 65 -18.91 -21.77 4.97
CA LEU A 65 -19.72 -22.66 5.81
C LEU A 65 -18.88 -23.27 6.93
N ARG A 66 -17.64 -23.73 6.62
CA ARG A 66 -16.70 -24.18 7.65
C ARG A 66 -16.47 -23.10 8.71
N MET A 67 -16.28 -21.85 8.28
CA MET A 67 -16.14 -20.73 9.20
C MET A 67 -17.37 -20.55 10.09
N ILE A 68 -18.58 -20.55 9.52
CA ILE A 68 -19.84 -20.38 10.27
C ILE A 68 -20.00 -21.51 11.32
N TYR A 69 -19.76 -22.76 10.93
CA TYR A 69 -19.90 -23.89 11.85
C TYR A 69 -18.89 -23.82 12.99
N ILE A 70 -17.62 -23.54 12.68
CA ILE A 70 -16.58 -23.43 13.72
C ILE A 70 -16.83 -22.22 14.63
N GLU A 71 -17.30 -21.10 14.09
CA GLU A 71 -17.71 -19.95 14.90
C GLU A 71 -18.81 -20.31 15.90
N ALA A 72 -19.81 -21.09 15.48
CA ALA A 72 -20.87 -21.57 16.36
C ALA A 72 -20.33 -22.50 17.47
N VAL A 73 -19.39 -23.38 17.14
CA VAL A 73 -18.70 -24.24 18.14
C VAL A 73 -17.91 -23.36 19.11
N LEU A 74 -17.09 -22.44 18.62
CA LEU A 74 -16.24 -21.56 19.46
C LEU A 74 -17.05 -20.73 20.46
N ARG A 75 -18.21 -20.19 20.05
CA ARG A 75 -19.10 -19.42 20.94
C ARG A 75 -19.60 -20.27 22.11
N ASN A 76 -19.98 -21.51 21.83
CA ASN A 76 -20.56 -22.43 22.81
C ASN A 76 -19.50 -23.28 23.56
N TYR A 77 -18.21 -23.11 23.21
CA TYR A 77 -17.16 -23.96 23.76
C TYR A 77 -16.94 -23.67 25.26
N PRO A 78 -16.94 -24.67 26.15
CA PRO A 78 -16.82 -24.46 27.59
C PRO A 78 -15.46 -23.87 27.97
N PRO A 79 -15.40 -22.94 28.95
CA PRO A 79 -14.17 -22.22 29.28
C PRO A 79 -13.16 -23.04 30.10
N THR A 80 -13.59 -24.03 30.89
CA THR A 80 -12.70 -24.80 31.81
C THR A 80 -13.29 -26.15 32.19
N HIS A 81 -12.45 -27.19 32.25
CA HIS A 81 -12.80 -28.50 32.79
C HIS A 81 -12.38 -28.52 34.28
N PRO A 82 -13.22 -29.01 35.21
CA PRO A 82 -12.93 -28.94 36.64
C PRO A 82 -11.64 -29.66 37.08
N THR A 83 -11.15 -30.63 36.30
CA THR A 83 -9.95 -31.42 36.63
C THR A 83 -8.78 -31.26 35.68
N ASN A 84 -8.97 -30.62 34.51
CA ASN A 84 -7.89 -30.41 33.55
C ASN A 84 -8.17 -29.17 32.65
N PRO A 85 -7.62 -27.99 33.00
CA PRO A 85 -7.84 -26.76 32.24
C PRO A 85 -7.47 -26.84 30.75
N SER A 86 -6.52 -27.71 30.35
CA SER A 86 -6.13 -27.87 28.93
C SER A 86 -6.99 -28.88 28.17
N TRP A 87 -7.80 -29.69 28.85
CA TRP A 87 -8.59 -30.75 28.23
C TRP A 87 -9.49 -30.24 27.11
N HIS A 88 -10.20 -29.13 27.34
CA HIS A 88 -11.05 -28.53 26.31
C HIS A 88 -10.22 -28.05 25.12
N VAL A 89 -9.04 -27.49 25.35
CA VAL A 89 -8.18 -27.01 24.27
C VAL A 89 -7.72 -28.18 23.40
N ASP A 90 -7.28 -29.29 23.99
CA ASP A 90 -6.78 -30.46 23.27
C ASP A 90 -7.91 -31.21 22.51
N HIS A 91 -9.11 -31.25 23.08
CA HIS A 91 -10.27 -31.89 22.46
C HIS A 91 -10.91 -31.09 21.33
N PHE A 92 -10.66 -29.78 21.25
CA PHE A 92 -11.27 -28.93 20.24
C PHE A 92 -10.92 -29.39 18.82
N LEU A 93 -9.68 -29.84 18.58
CA LEU A 93 -9.25 -30.37 17.29
C LEU A 93 -10.07 -31.60 16.86
N VAL A 94 -10.48 -32.43 17.81
CA VAL A 94 -11.33 -33.60 17.56
C VAL A 94 -12.73 -33.15 17.15
N ASP A 95 -13.28 -32.16 17.85
CA ASP A 95 -14.65 -31.65 17.63
C ASP A 95 -14.81 -30.94 16.28
N ILE A 96 -13.78 -30.23 15.81
CA ILE A 96 -13.82 -29.54 14.51
C ILE A 96 -13.45 -30.44 13.32
N LYS A 97 -12.84 -31.61 13.56
CA LYS A 97 -12.40 -32.53 12.50
C LYS A 97 -13.52 -32.95 11.54
N PRO A 98 -14.78 -33.19 11.98
CA PRO A 98 -15.90 -33.45 11.08
C PRO A 98 -16.31 -32.23 10.24
N LEU A 99 -16.01 -31.01 10.69
CA LEU A 99 -16.40 -29.74 10.06
C LEU A 99 -15.42 -29.30 8.97
N LYS A 100 -14.99 -30.24 8.12
CA LYS A 100 -14.13 -29.95 6.97
C LYS A 100 -14.86 -29.16 5.88
N GLU A 101 -14.11 -28.53 4.99
CA GLU A 101 -14.68 -27.90 3.81
C GLU A 101 -15.35 -28.95 2.91
N ASP A 102 -16.66 -28.83 2.69
CA ASP A 102 -17.43 -29.68 1.78
C ASP A 102 -18.06 -28.85 0.67
N LYS A 103 -17.55 -29.03 -0.55
CA LYS A 103 -17.97 -28.32 -1.76
C LYS A 103 -19.39 -28.68 -2.21
N LYS A 104 -19.94 -29.78 -1.71
CA LYS A 104 -21.31 -30.23 -2.01
C LYS A 104 -22.35 -29.59 -1.11
N ASN A 105 -21.94 -29.00 0.02
CA ASN A 105 -22.87 -28.35 0.92
C ASN A 105 -23.46 -27.10 0.28
N THR A 106 -24.75 -26.88 0.56
CA THR A 106 -25.48 -25.70 0.13
C THR A 106 -25.92 -24.95 1.38
N PRO A 107 -25.67 -23.62 1.46
CA PRO A 107 -26.11 -22.83 2.60
C PRO A 107 -27.63 -22.89 2.79
N THR A 108 -28.07 -22.92 4.03
CA THR A 108 -29.45 -22.63 4.43
C THR A 108 -29.77 -21.14 4.19
N ALA A 109 -31.05 -20.79 4.22
CA ALA A 109 -31.47 -19.39 4.06
C ALA A 109 -30.84 -18.44 5.10
N SER A 110 -30.69 -18.88 6.36
CA SER A 110 -30.03 -18.12 7.41
C SER A 110 -28.52 -17.98 7.20
N GLU A 111 -27.87 -19.03 6.71
CA GLU A 111 -26.43 -18.99 6.40
C GLU A 111 -26.14 -18.10 5.20
N TYR A 112 -27.02 -18.09 4.19
CA TYR A 112 -26.90 -17.18 3.05
C TYR A 112 -26.80 -15.72 3.49
N ALA A 113 -27.59 -15.29 4.48
CA ALA A 113 -27.51 -13.92 4.97
C ALA A 113 -26.10 -13.56 5.49
N ILE A 114 -25.49 -14.44 6.28
CA ILE A 114 -24.13 -14.27 6.81
C ILE A 114 -23.10 -14.31 5.67
N CYS A 115 -23.25 -15.26 4.74
CA CYS A 115 -22.38 -15.39 3.58
C CYS A 115 -22.39 -14.12 2.71
N PHE A 116 -23.56 -13.52 2.47
CA PHE A 116 -23.68 -12.29 1.67
C PHE A 116 -23.01 -11.08 2.32
N GLU A 117 -23.14 -10.92 3.64
CA GLU A 117 -22.45 -9.85 4.36
C GLU A 117 -20.93 -9.96 4.19
N ARG A 118 -20.39 -11.17 4.34
CA ARG A 118 -18.95 -11.43 4.19
C ARG A 118 -18.48 -11.31 2.74
N ALA A 119 -19.29 -11.74 1.77
CA ALA A 119 -18.97 -11.62 0.36
C ALA A 119 -18.86 -10.15 -0.09
N ARG A 120 -19.69 -9.25 0.44
CA ARG A 120 -19.57 -7.80 0.15
C ARG A 120 -18.23 -7.23 0.61
N ILE A 121 -17.78 -7.61 1.80
CA ILE A 121 -16.47 -7.21 2.31
C ILE A 121 -15.36 -7.82 1.44
N CYS A 122 -15.49 -9.10 1.09
CA CYS A 122 -14.54 -9.80 0.24
C CYS A 122 -14.43 -9.15 -1.15
N GLN A 123 -15.54 -8.75 -1.76
CA GLN A 123 -15.57 -8.07 -3.05
C GLN A 123 -14.84 -6.73 -3.00
N ARG A 124 -15.02 -5.95 -1.93
CA ARG A 124 -14.30 -4.69 -1.74
C ARG A 124 -12.80 -4.92 -1.57
N LEU A 125 -12.41 -5.94 -0.81
CA LEU A 125 -11.01 -6.35 -0.68
C LEU A 125 -10.44 -6.84 -2.01
N GLU A 126 -11.23 -7.57 -2.81
CA GLU A 126 -10.82 -8.08 -4.11
C GLU A 126 -10.50 -6.94 -5.08
N VAL A 127 -11.30 -5.86 -5.09
CA VAL A 127 -11.00 -4.65 -5.88
C VAL A 127 -9.65 -4.06 -5.47
N LEU A 128 -9.36 -3.98 -4.17
CA LEU A 128 -8.07 -3.51 -3.67
C LEU A 128 -6.92 -4.44 -4.06
N TYR A 129 -7.15 -5.76 -3.98
CA TYR A 129 -6.16 -6.77 -4.32
C TYR A 129 -5.86 -6.75 -5.82
N SER A 130 -6.88 -6.72 -6.66
CA SER A 130 -6.77 -6.55 -8.11
C SER A 130 -5.97 -5.30 -8.45
N ARG A 131 -6.27 -4.16 -7.79
CA ARG A 131 -5.55 -2.91 -8.01
C ARG A 131 -4.07 -3.00 -7.66
N SER A 132 -3.74 -3.67 -6.56
CA SER A 132 -2.36 -3.80 -6.10
C SER A 132 -1.57 -4.86 -6.87
N MET A 133 -2.21 -5.97 -7.26
CA MET A 133 -1.52 -7.19 -7.69
C MET A 133 -1.68 -7.51 -9.17
N LYS A 134 -2.82 -7.13 -9.77
CA LYS A 134 -3.19 -7.46 -11.16
C LYS A 134 -3.05 -6.28 -12.09
N ASP A 135 -3.77 -5.20 -11.82
CA ASP A 135 -3.94 -4.10 -12.76
C ASP A 135 -4.10 -2.76 -12.03
N ARG A 136 -3.14 -1.87 -12.25
CA ARG A 136 -3.05 -0.55 -11.62
C ARG A 136 -4.22 0.40 -11.97
N HIS A 137 -4.97 0.10 -13.03
CA HIS A 137 -6.16 0.84 -13.48
C HIS A 137 -7.47 0.20 -12.98
N THR A 138 -7.40 -0.78 -12.09
CA THR A 138 -8.60 -1.31 -11.42
C THR A 138 -9.29 -0.18 -10.64
N ASP A 139 -10.49 0.19 -11.06
CA ASP A 139 -11.31 1.21 -10.39
C ASP A 139 -12.27 0.56 -9.39
N THR A 140 -13.56 0.44 -9.72
CA THR A 140 -14.62 -0.03 -8.80
C THR A 140 -14.87 -1.53 -8.89
N ALA A 141 -14.43 -2.18 -9.97
CA ALA A 141 -14.62 -3.60 -10.23
C ALA A 141 -13.29 -4.33 -10.38
N SER A 142 -13.20 -5.52 -9.79
CA SER A 142 -12.03 -6.41 -9.89
C SER A 142 -11.73 -6.78 -11.35
N ARG A 143 -10.44 -6.85 -11.69
CA ARG A 143 -9.93 -7.36 -12.98
C ARG A 143 -9.27 -8.73 -12.84
N LEU A 144 -9.44 -9.39 -11.69
CA LEU A 144 -9.04 -10.78 -11.52
C LEU A 144 -9.84 -11.67 -12.48
N SER A 145 -9.20 -12.69 -13.03
CA SER A 145 -9.92 -13.76 -13.74
C SER A 145 -10.81 -14.53 -12.76
N LEU A 146 -11.76 -15.32 -13.27
CA LEU A 146 -12.64 -16.14 -12.44
C LEU A 146 -11.85 -17.07 -11.50
N GLU A 147 -10.80 -17.72 -12.01
CA GLU A 147 -9.93 -18.60 -11.21
C GLU A 147 -9.15 -17.83 -10.14
N GLU A 148 -8.64 -16.65 -10.48
CA GLU A 148 -7.92 -15.77 -9.55
C GLU A 148 -8.86 -15.27 -8.43
N SER A 149 -10.08 -14.90 -8.79
CA SER A 149 -11.14 -14.45 -7.87
C SER A 149 -11.56 -15.57 -6.92
N ASP A 150 -11.83 -16.78 -7.43
CA ASP A 150 -12.20 -17.94 -6.59
C ASP A 150 -11.11 -18.29 -5.57
N ARG A 151 -9.84 -18.28 -5.99
CA ARG A 151 -8.68 -18.53 -5.11
C ARG A 151 -8.54 -17.44 -4.06
N PHE A 152 -8.64 -16.17 -4.45
CA PHE A 152 -8.58 -15.03 -3.54
C PHE A 152 -9.72 -15.08 -2.50
N ARG A 153 -10.97 -15.26 -2.94
CA ARG A 153 -12.14 -15.30 -2.06
C ARG A 153 -12.05 -16.44 -1.06
N ALA A 154 -11.70 -17.65 -1.51
CA ALA A 154 -11.49 -18.79 -0.61
C ALA A 154 -10.40 -18.51 0.44
N ALA A 155 -9.26 -17.93 0.03
CA ALA A 155 -8.19 -17.52 0.94
C ALA A 155 -8.67 -16.50 1.98
N VAL A 156 -9.42 -15.47 1.57
CA VAL A 156 -9.97 -14.46 2.47
C VAL A 156 -10.94 -15.07 3.50
N TYR A 157 -11.84 -15.97 3.09
CA TYR A 157 -12.75 -16.64 4.03
C TYR A 157 -12.02 -17.55 5.02
N ARG A 158 -10.98 -18.25 4.57
CA ARG A 158 -10.11 -19.02 5.46
C ARG A 158 -9.38 -18.11 6.45
N LEU A 159 -8.89 -16.95 6.01
CA LEU A 159 -8.27 -15.95 6.92
C LEU A 159 -9.24 -15.43 7.98
N TRP A 160 -10.52 -15.27 7.65
CA TRP A 160 -11.54 -14.96 8.65
C TRP A 160 -11.60 -16.02 9.74
N LEU A 161 -11.63 -17.30 9.35
CA LEU A 161 -11.60 -18.43 10.29
C LEU A 161 -10.34 -18.42 11.15
N LEU A 162 -9.17 -18.31 10.52
CA LEU A 162 -7.89 -18.28 11.23
C LEU A 162 -7.81 -17.12 12.22
N GLY A 163 -8.33 -15.94 11.85
CA GLY A 163 -8.38 -14.78 12.74
C GLY A 163 -9.30 -14.94 13.94
N MET A 164 -10.22 -15.92 13.97
CA MET A 164 -11.05 -16.19 15.14
C MET A 164 -10.30 -16.96 16.23
N TYR A 165 -9.43 -17.91 15.88
CA TYR A 165 -8.80 -18.78 16.88
C TYR A 165 -7.95 -18.02 17.91
N PRO A 166 -7.06 -17.09 17.54
CA PRO A 166 -6.24 -16.33 18.49
C PRO A 166 -7.06 -15.42 19.41
N ARG A 167 -8.31 -15.10 19.06
CA ARG A 167 -9.23 -14.26 19.84
C ARG A 167 -10.24 -15.07 20.66
N SER A 168 -10.11 -16.39 20.66
CA SER A 168 -11.08 -17.31 21.24
C SER A 168 -10.51 -18.06 22.45
N LYS A 169 -11.33 -18.94 23.03
CA LYS A 169 -10.96 -19.83 24.14
C LYS A 169 -9.86 -20.85 23.76
N VAL A 170 -9.58 -21.03 22.47
CA VAL A 170 -8.54 -21.96 21.98
C VAL A 170 -7.25 -21.25 21.56
N GLN A 171 -7.04 -20.01 22.01
CA GLN A 171 -5.85 -19.22 21.71
C GLN A 171 -4.52 -19.96 22.01
N SER A 172 -4.50 -20.82 23.02
CA SER A 172 -3.31 -21.63 23.35
C SER A 172 -2.93 -22.64 22.27
N LEU A 173 -3.85 -23.08 21.40
CA LEU A 173 -3.49 -23.89 20.23
C LEU A 173 -2.79 -23.08 19.13
N CYS A 174 -2.81 -21.75 19.22
CA CYS A 174 -2.17 -20.88 18.24
C CYS A 174 -0.69 -20.60 18.59
N THR A 175 -0.15 -21.20 19.67
CA THR A 175 1.20 -20.87 20.13
C THR A 175 2.30 -21.65 19.43
N ASP A 176 2.09 -22.93 19.18
CA ASP A 176 3.09 -23.84 18.64
C ASP A 176 2.80 -24.21 17.19
N ALA A 177 3.84 -24.29 16.36
CA ALA A 177 3.71 -24.56 14.93
C ALA A 177 3.04 -25.90 14.63
N ALA A 178 3.31 -26.96 15.41
CA ALA A 178 2.70 -28.27 15.18
C ALA A 178 1.18 -28.23 15.45
N THR A 179 0.76 -27.53 16.51
CA THR A 179 -0.67 -27.33 16.80
C THR A 179 -1.35 -26.40 15.80
N ARG A 180 -0.67 -25.33 15.37
CA ARG A 180 -1.18 -24.39 14.37
C ARG A 180 -1.41 -25.06 13.03
N VAL A 181 -0.47 -25.87 12.55
CA VAL A 181 -0.59 -26.55 11.25
C VAL A 181 -1.82 -27.46 11.23
N GLN A 182 -2.06 -28.20 12.32
CA GLN A 182 -3.27 -29.03 12.44
C GLN A 182 -4.54 -28.18 12.54
N LEU A 183 -4.53 -27.10 13.33
CA LEU A 183 -5.71 -26.26 13.53
C LEU A 183 -6.09 -25.47 12.27
N PHE A 184 -5.10 -24.96 11.53
CA PHE A 184 -5.29 -23.97 10.47
C PHE A 184 -5.33 -24.60 9.09
N TYR A 185 -4.52 -25.64 8.85
CA TYR A 185 -4.24 -26.14 7.51
C TYR A 185 -4.64 -27.61 7.32
N ASP A 186 -5.20 -28.28 8.33
CA ASP A 186 -5.68 -29.65 8.16
C ASP A 186 -6.78 -29.72 7.09
N GLY A 187 -6.56 -30.62 6.14
CA GLY A 187 -7.39 -30.82 4.96
C GLY A 187 -7.12 -29.85 3.79
N TYR A 188 -6.19 -28.91 3.90
CA TYR A 188 -5.80 -28.03 2.79
C TYR A 188 -4.66 -28.62 1.97
N THR A 189 -4.64 -28.27 0.69
CA THR A 189 -3.49 -28.52 -0.19
C THR A 189 -2.41 -27.48 0.05
N ALA A 190 -1.15 -27.81 -0.29
CA ALA A 190 -0.05 -26.86 -0.22
C ALA A 190 -0.31 -25.57 -1.04
N GLN A 191 -1.04 -25.66 -2.15
CA GLN A 191 -1.43 -24.50 -2.95
C GLN A 191 -2.42 -23.59 -2.21
N GLU A 192 -3.41 -24.15 -1.53
CA GLU A 192 -4.39 -23.38 -0.76
C GLU A 192 -3.76 -22.68 0.45
N VAL A 193 -2.81 -23.35 1.11
CA VAL A 193 -2.03 -22.73 2.20
C VAL A 193 -1.16 -21.60 1.65
N TYR A 194 -0.49 -21.81 0.51
CA TYR A 194 0.29 -20.76 -0.14
C TYR A 194 -0.56 -19.54 -0.51
N ASP A 195 -1.75 -19.75 -1.09
CA ASP A 195 -2.69 -18.68 -1.45
C ASP A 195 -3.12 -17.87 -0.22
N LEU A 196 -3.41 -18.55 0.89
CA LEU A 196 -3.74 -17.93 2.17
C LEU A 196 -2.62 -17.01 2.66
N HIS A 197 -1.37 -17.49 2.63
CA HIS A 197 -0.22 -16.69 3.02
C HIS A 197 0.02 -15.51 2.07
N CYS A 198 -0.19 -15.66 0.77
CA CYS A 198 -0.11 -14.54 -0.18
C CYS A 198 -1.10 -13.42 0.16
N VAL A 199 -2.34 -13.76 0.54
CA VAL A 199 -3.33 -12.75 0.95
C VAL A 199 -2.99 -12.15 2.31
N LEU A 200 -2.46 -12.93 3.25
CA LEU A 200 -2.03 -12.44 4.56
C LEU A 200 -0.84 -11.47 4.46
N ASP A 201 0.15 -11.80 3.63
CA ASP A 201 1.29 -10.91 3.34
C ASP A 201 0.80 -9.62 2.69
N TRP A 202 -0.17 -9.69 1.77
CA TRP A 202 -0.79 -8.49 1.21
C TRP A 202 -1.55 -7.65 2.25
N PHE A 203 -2.26 -8.27 3.20
CA PHE A 203 -2.84 -7.52 4.32
C PHE A 203 -1.77 -6.81 5.15
N LYS A 204 -0.64 -7.49 5.42
CA LYS A 204 0.52 -6.90 6.11
C LYS A 204 1.04 -5.69 5.35
N GLU A 205 1.18 -5.78 4.02
CA GLU A 205 1.60 -4.65 3.18
C GLU A 205 0.64 -3.46 3.29
N ILE A 206 -0.67 -3.69 3.17
CA ILE A 206 -1.68 -2.63 3.31
C ILE A 206 -1.57 -1.92 4.66
N VAL A 207 -1.47 -2.69 5.74
CA VAL A 207 -1.37 -2.11 7.10
C VAL A 207 -0.02 -1.45 7.30
N GLY A 208 1.06 -2.04 6.79
CA GLY A 208 2.42 -1.49 6.85
C GLY A 208 2.57 -0.17 6.10
N GLU A 209 1.87 0.00 4.97
CA GLU A 209 1.77 1.28 4.28
C GLU A 209 1.17 2.36 5.18
N LEU A 210 0.26 2.01 6.09
CA LEU A 210 -0.43 2.97 6.94
C LEU A 210 0.29 3.22 8.28
N LEU A 211 0.99 2.22 8.82
CA LEU A 211 1.80 2.33 10.04
C LEU A 211 3.09 1.48 9.93
N PRO A 212 4.26 2.08 10.19
CA PRO A 212 5.49 1.33 10.37
C PRO A 212 5.48 0.69 11.78
N VAL A 213 4.94 -0.53 11.90
CA VAL A 213 4.99 -1.34 13.13
C VAL A 213 5.71 -2.65 12.85
N ASP A 214 6.63 -3.04 13.74
CA ASP A 214 7.51 -4.19 13.56
C ASP A 214 6.81 -5.57 13.68
N ASP A 215 5.54 -5.62 14.10
CA ASP A 215 4.75 -6.86 14.26
C ASP A 215 3.38 -6.81 13.53
N THR A 216 3.34 -6.35 12.29
CA THR A 216 2.08 -6.14 11.54
C THR A 216 1.31 -7.43 11.23
N LEU A 217 1.97 -8.57 11.04
CA LEU A 217 1.32 -9.77 10.50
C LEU A 217 0.37 -10.44 11.50
N HIS A 218 0.78 -10.61 12.76
CA HIS A 218 -0.09 -11.15 13.82
C HIS A 218 -1.33 -10.27 14.03
N HIS A 219 -1.12 -8.96 14.02
CA HIS A 219 -2.19 -7.99 14.14
C HIS A 219 -3.16 -8.08 12.95
N CYS A 220 -2.67 -8.26 11.73
CA CYS A 220 -3.51 -8.43 10.56
C CYS A 220 -4.37 -9.70 10.63
N LEU A 221 -3.76 -10.82 11.03
CA LEU A 221 -4.48 -12.08 11.21
C LEU A 221 -5.58 -11.94 12.27
N CYS A 222 -5.25 -11.38 13.44
CA CYS A 222 -6.20 -11.19 14.53
C CYS A 222 -7.29 -10.19 14.20
N ALA A 223 -6.98 -9.12 13.47
CA ALA A 223 -7.98 -8.16 13.02
C ALA A 223 -9.01 -8.88 12.14
N GLY A 224 -8.53 -9.61 11.15
CA GLY A 224 -9.34 -10.30 10.16
C GLY A 224 -9.80 -9.37 9.02
N PRO A 225 -10.37 -9.93 7.94
CA PRO A 225 -10.58 -9.18 6.70
C PRO A 225 -11.49 -7.94 6.83
N ALA A 226 -12.55 -8.00 7.66
CA ALA A 226 -13.44 -6.86 7.88
C ALA A 226 -12.70 -5.66 8.50
N GLN A 227 -11.95 -5.92 9.58
CA GLN A 227 -11.18 -4.89 10.27
C GLN A 227 -10.02 -4.36 9.41
N ILE A 228 -9.42 -5.19 8.55
CA ILE A 228 -8.43 -4.73 7.57
C ILE A 228 -9.05 -3.78 6.54
N LEU A 229 -10.26 -4.08 6.06
CA LEU A 229 -10.96 -3.18 5.15
C LEU A 229 -11.29 -1.85 5.86
N GLU A 230 -11.81 -1.89 7.08
CA GLU A 230 -12.08 -0.67 7.85
C GLU A 230 -10.81 0.13 8.18
N ALA A 231 -9.71 -0.55 8.51
CA ALA A 231 -8.38 0.06 8.64
C ALA A 231 -7.92 0.80 7.37
N TYR A 232 -8.21 0.22 6.20
CA TYR A 232 -7.90 0.83 4.91
C TYR A 232 -8.80 2.05 4.58
N LEU A 233 -10.04 2.06 5.07
CA LEU A 233 -11.02 3.12 4.82
C LEU A 233 -10.92 4.26 5.85
N GLU A 234 -10.63 3.92 7.11
CA GLU A 234 -10.51 4.81 8.26
C GLU A 234 -9.09 4.75 8.87
N PRO A 235 -8.06 5.18 8.13
CA PRO A 235 -6.67 5.10 8.55
C PRO A 235 -6.36 5.89 9.84
N ASP A 236 -7.11 6.94 10.17
CA ASP A 236 -6.97 7.66 11.44
C ASP A 236 -7.37 6.82 12.65
N ARG A 237 -8.21 5.81 12.42
CA ARG A 237 -8.66 4.82 13.42
C ARG A 237 -7.96 3.49 13.25
N LEU A 238 -6.87 3.44 12.48
CA LEU A 238 -6.14 2.21 12.23
C LEU A 238 -5.73 1.48 13.50
N SER A 239 -5.23 2.21 14.51
CA SER A 239 -4.89 1.59 15.79
C SER A 239 -6.10 1.00 16.50
N HIS A 240 -7.31 1.53 16.30
CA HIS A 240 -8.53 0.93 16.84
C HIS A 240 -8.91 -0.35 16.09
N HIS A 241 -8.75 -0.35 14.77
CA HIS A 241 -9.13 -1.48 13.92
C HIS A 241 -8.15 -2.66 13.99
N VAL A 242 -6.86 -2.38 14.14
CA VAL A 242 -5.79 -3.38 14.04
C VAL A 242 -5.17 -3.74 15.39
N ARG A 243 -5.32 -2.93 16.45
CA ARG A 243 -4.81 -3.34 17.78
C ARG A 243 -5.63 -4.52 18.30
N SER A 244 -4.99 -5.68 18.27
CA SER A 244 -5.49 -6.87 18.92
C SER A 244 -5.18 -6.79 20.43
N VAL A 245 -6.15 -7.17 21.25
CA VAL A 245 -6.00 -7.38 22.71
C VAL A 245 -5.32 -8.74 23.00
N SER A 246 -4.89 -9.46 21.96
CA SER A 246 -4.25 -10.77 22.08
C SER A 246 -2.98 -10.71 22.93
N ARG A 247 -2.91 -11.55 23.97
CA ARG A 247 -1.72 -11.75 24.83
C ARG A 247 -0.54 -12.41 24.11
N LEU A 248 -0.66 -12.71 22.81
CA LEU A 248 0.37 -13.35 21.98
C LEU A 248 1.40 -12.36 21.39
N GLN A 249 1.47 -11.13 21.90
CA GLN A 249 2.43 -10.07 21.48
C GLN A 249 3.91 -10.48 21.52
N ASN A 250 4.24 -11.65 22.08
CA ASN A 250 5.61 -12.15 22.23
C ASN A 250 6.03 -13.16 21.14
N GLN A 251 5.19 -13.44 20.14
CA GLN A 251 5.61 -14.27 19.02
C GLN A 251 6.41 -13.45 18.01
N SER A 252 7.50 -14.01 17.49
CA SER A 252 8.22 -13.42 16.36
C SER A 252 7.26 -13.23 15.18
N GLY A 253 7.33 -12.06 14.53
CA GLY A 253 6.45 -11.71 13.39
C GLY A 253 6.53 -12.68 12.20
N ASP A 254 7.56 -13.54 12.14
CA ASP A 254 7.76 -14.56 11.12
C ASP A 254 7.34 -15.98 11.55
N ALA A 255 6.83 -16.20 12.76
CA ALA A 255 6.45 -17.53 13.27
C ALA A 255 5.45 -18.26 12.34
N TRP A 256 4.63 -17.51 11.62
CA TRP A 256 3.65 -18.05 10.66
C TRP A 256 4.30 -18.59 9.38
N LYS A 257 5.48 -18.08 8.99
CA LYS A 257 6.22 -18.61 7.83
C LYS A 257 6.80 -20.00 8.13
N GLU A 258 7.10 -20.29 9.39
CA GLU A 258 7.53 -21.62 9.82
C GLU A 258 6.45 -22.67 9.51
N ASP A 259 5.17 -22.29 9.55
CA ASP A 259 4.07 -23.17 9.21
C ASP A 259 4.13 -23.63 7.74
N LEU A 260 4.53 -22.74 6.81
CA LEU A 260 4.72 -23.09 5.39
C LEU A 260 5.78 -24.18 5.22
N LEU A 261 6.88 -24.12 5.98
CA LEU A 261 7.92 -25.14 5.92
C LEU A 261 7.36 -26.51 6.33
N LEU A 262 6.60 -26.56 7.43
CA LEU A 262 5.99 -27.80 7.92
C LEU A 262 4.97 -28.35 6.93
N VAL A 263 4.11 -27.49 6.37
CA VAL A 263 3.11 -27.89 5.36
C VAL A 263 3.80 -28.42 4.10
N PHE A 264 4.80 -27.72 3.56
CA PHE A 264 5.49 -28.16 2.35
C PHE A 264 6.26 -29.46 2.55
N LYS A 265 6.82 -29.70 3.74
CA LYS A 265 7.40 -31.00 4.11
C LYS A 265 6.34 -32.10 4.18
N ALA A 266 5.20 -31.84 4.83
CA ALA A 266 4.10 -32.80 4.94
C ALA A 266 3.54 -33.21 3.56
N HIS A 267 3.51 -32.28 2.61
CA HIS A 267 3.12 -32.53 1.22
C HIS A 267 4.27 -33.01 0.30
N GLN A 268 5.45 -33.31 0.85
CA GLN A 268 6.61 -33.82 0.10
C GLN A 268 7.08 -32.87 -1.02
N LEU A 269 6.88 -31.56 -0.85
CA LEU A 269 7.36 -30.53 -1.78
C LEU A 269 8.76 -30.02 -1.42
N LEU A 270 9.16 -30.19 -0.15
CA LEU A 270 10.51 -29.90 0.35
C LEU A 270 11.09 -31.14 1.04
N SER A 271 12.43 -31.18 1.11
CA SER A 271 13.13 -32.22 1.85
C SER A 271 12.82 -32.13 3.35
N PRO A 272 12.67 -33.25 4.07
CA PRO A 272 12.54 -33.23 5.54
C PRO A 272 13.68 -32.49 6.25
N ALA A 273 14.88 -32.47 5.64
CA ALA A 273 16.07 -31.80 6.17
C ALA A 273 16.12 -30.29 5.88
N GLU A 274 15.22 -29.74 5.06
CA GLU A 274 15.22 -28.32 4.71
C GLU A 274 14.91 -27.47 5.95
N THR A 275 15.71 -26.44 6.23
CA THR A 275 15.51 -25.55 7.39
C THR A 275 14.89 -24.20 7.03
N GLU A 276 14.86 -23.86 5.74
CA GLU A 276 14.37 -22.58 5.23
C GLU A 276 13.17 -22.79 4.32
N VAL A 277 12.20 -21.87 4.37
CA VAL A 277 11.06 -21.89 3.45
C VAL A 277 11.55 -21.54 2.05
N ARG A 278 11.39 -22.47 1.11
CA ARG A 278 11.55 -22.21 -0.33
C ARG A 278 10.23 -22.48 -1.02
N ILE A 279 9.75 -21.54 -1.83
CA ILE A 279 8.51 -21.72 -2.58
C ILE A 279 8.74 -22.77 -3.67
N PRO A 280 8.06 -23.93 -3.62
CA PRO A 280 8.22 -24.97 -4.65
C PRO A 280 7.76 -24.47 -6.01
N SER A 281 8.49 -24.81 -7.08
CA SER A 281 8.20 -24.38 -8.45
C SER A 281 6.84 -24.83 -9.00
N LYS A 282 6.22 -25.84 -8.38
CA LYS A 282 4.87 -26.32 -8.72
C LYS A 282 3.76 -25.40 -8.22
N LEU A 283 4.03 -24.55 -7.23
CA LEU A 283 3.05 -23.62 -6.69
C LEU A 283 2.93 -22.41 -7.60
N LYS A 284 1.69 -21.98 -7.85
CA LYS A 284 1.39 -20.82 -8.70
C LYS A 284 0.93 -19.66 -7.83
N PRO A 285 1.34 -18.41 -8.11
CA PRO A 285 0.72 -17.25 -7.47
C PRO A 285 -0.79 -17.20 -7.77
N ILE A 286 -1.55 -16.52 -6.92
CA ILE A 286 -2.97 -16.24 -7.19
C ILE A 286 -3.06 -15.47 -8.51
N VAL A 287 -2.36 -14.33 -8.60
CA VAL A 287 -2.34 -13.51 -9.79
C VAL A 287 -1.23 -13.95 -10.74
N VAL A 288 -1.61 -14.28 -11.97
CA VAL A 288 -0.66 -14.45 -13.07
C VAL A 288 -0.55 -13.11 -13.79
N ARG A 289 0.64 -12.51 -13.72
CA ARG A 289 0.93 -11.24 -14.41
C ARG A 289 1.27 -11.52 -15.87
N THR A 290 0.66 -10.76 -16.76
CA THR A 290 1.19 -10.59 -18.11
C THR A 290 2.47 -9.76 -18.00
N GLU A 291 3.57 -10.26 -18.55
CA GLU A 291 4.81 -9.48 -18.63
C GLU A 291 4.57 -8.28 -19.55
N GLU A 292 4.48 -7.09 -18.95
CA GLU A 292 4.48 -5.82 -19.69
C GLU A 292 5.89 -5.22 -19.59
N PRO A 293 6.75 -5.40 -20.61
CA PRO A 293 8.15 -5.02 -20.56
C PRO A 293 8.37 -3.51 -20.34
N ASP A 294 7.35 -2.69 -20.65
CA ASP A 294 7.41 -1.22 -20.60
C ASP A 294 7.01 -0.64 -19.22
N LEU A 295 6.58 -1.48 -18.26
CA LEU A 295 6.21 -1.01 -16.91
C LEU A 295 7.43 -0.91 -16.00
N GLN A 296 8.24 0.13 -16.19
CA GLN A 296 9.39 0.45 -15.35
C GLN A 296 9.21 1.78 -14.63
N CYS A 297 9.75 1.88 -13.42
CA CYS A 297 9.82 3.14 -12.71
C CYS A 297 10.74 4.11 -13.46
N TRP A 298 10.38 5.39 -13.53
CA TRP A 298 11.16 6.49 -14.09
C TRP A 298 12.63 6.44 -13.63
N SER A 299 12.84 6.15 -12.34
CA SER A 299 14.18 6.10 -11.78
C SER A 299 14.86 4.79 -12.15
N THR A 300 15.70 4.81 -13.16
CA THR A 300 16.55 3.66 -13.56
C THR A 300 17.43 3.15 -12.39
N LYS A 301 17.75 4.03 -11.43
CA LYS A 301 18.56 3.72 -10.25
C LYS A 301 17.77 3.10 -9.09
N CYS A 302 16.44 3.12 -9.11
CA CYS A 302 15.66 2.63 -7.96
C CYS A 302 15.56 1.11 -7.88
N GLY A 303 15.85 0.40 -8.98
CA GLY A 303 15.83 -1.08 -9.02
C GLY A 303 14.45 -1.69 -8.80
N ALA A 304 13.37 -0.90 -8.95
CA ALA A 304 12.01 -1.38 -8.84
C ALA A 304 11.76 -2.47 -9.88
N GLN A 305 11.45 -3.68 -9.41
CA GLN A 305 11.19 -4.83 -10.27
C GLN A 305 9.88 -4.66 -11.07
N PRO A 306 9.80 -5.22 -12.29
CA PRO A 306 8.55 -5.28 -13.07
C PRO A 306 7.38 -5.82 -12.25
N GLY A 307 6.24 -5.14 -12.33
CA GLY A 307 5.02 -5.49 -11.58
C GLY A 307 4.94 -4.96 -10.15
N LEU A 308 5.88 -4.13 -9.67
CA LEU A 308 5.55 -3.28 -8.52
C LEU A 308 4.36 -2.37 -8.86
N ARG A 309 3.57 -1.99 -7.85
CA ARG A 309 2.53 -0.98 -8.04
C ARG A 309 3.23 0.33 -8.44
N LEU A 310 2.93 0.82 -9.64
CA LEU A 310 3.47 2.06 -10.19
C LEU A 310 2.34 3.08 -10.35
N TRP A 311 2.68 4.35 -10.18
CA TRP A 311 1.73 5.46 -10.20
C TRP A 311 2.08 6.52 -11.23
N ASP A 312 1.07 7.01 -11.91
CA ASP A 312 1.09 8.14 -12.84
C ASP A 312 -0.26 8.89 -12.77
N ALA A 313 -0.44 9.92 -13.60
CA ALA A 313 -1.66 10.72 -13.65
C ALA A 313 -2.95 9.90 -13.79
N THR A 314 -2.90 8.72 -14.39
CA THR A 314 -4.09 7.90 -14.66
C THR A 314 -4.61 7.17 -13.42
N ASN A 315 -3.80 7.04 -12.37
CA ASN A 315 -4.15 6.26 -11.18
C ASN A 315 -3.81 6.94 -9.84
N TRP A 316 -3.51 8.25 -9.84
CA TRP A 316 -3.27 9.01 -8.60
C TRP A 316 -4.47 9.09 -7.65
N SER A 317 -5.70 8.89 -8.14
CA SER A 317 -6.88 8.71 -7.28
C SER A 317 -6.75 7.51 -6.33
N TYR A 318 -5.87 6.56 -6.67
CA TYR A 318 -5.56 5.36 -5.89
C TYR A 318 -4.08 5.31 -5.51
N CYS A 319 -3.51 6.44 -5.10
CA CYS A 319 -2.18 6.50 -4.48
C CYS A 319 -2.04 5.55 -3.26
N PRO A 320 -0.79 5.26 -2.82
CA PRO A 320 -0.57 4.57 -1.55
C PRO A 320 -1.32 5.25 -0.42
N ARG A 321 -1.81 4.49 0.56
CA ARG A 321 -2.69 5.10 1.57
C ARG A 321 -2.00 6.02 2.56
N TRP A 322 -0.67 5.97 2.67
CA TRP A 322 0.09 7.00 3.39
C TRP A 322 0.08 8.36 2.68
N LEU A 323 -0.33 8.41 1.41
CA LEU A 323 -0.40 9.63 0.62
C LEU A 323 -1.85 10.13 0.49
N ARG A 324 -2.25 10.99 1.43
CA ARG A 324 -3.57 11.63 1.50
C ARG A 324 -3.42 13.07 1.95
N LEU A 325 -4.40 13.94 1.66
CA LEU A 325 -4.32 15.35 2.05
C LEU A 325 -4.10 15.56 3.56
N ASP A 326 -4.75 14.75 4.40
CA ASP A 326 -4.62 14.74 5.86
C ASP A 326 -3.25 14.23 6.36
N THR A 327 -2.50 13.49 5.54
CA THR A 327 -1.17 12.96 5.87
C THR A 327 -0.02 13.66 5.17
N LEU A 328 -0.29 14.43 4.11
CA LEU A 328 0.71 15.08 3.26
C LEU A 328 1.69 15.94 4.07
N LEU A 329 1.20 16.65 5.09
CA LEU A 329 2.02 17.47 5.97
C LEU A 329 3.18 16.68 6.61
N ASN A 330 3.01 15.37 6.88
CA ASN A 330 4.05 14.53 7.46
C ASN A 330 5.26 14.33 6.52
N SER A 331 5.10 14.66 5.23
CA SER A 331 6.18 14.64 4.24
C SER A 331 6.86 16.00 4.06
N LEU A 332 6.42 17.05 4.78
CA LEU A 332 7.10 18.34 4.74
C LEU A 332 8.49 18.25 5.36
N PRO A 333 9.48 18.99 4.82
CA PRO A 333 10.86 18.91 5.27
C PRO A 333 11.07 19.51 6.67
N GLY A 334 12.06 18.97 7.38
CA GLY A 334 12.56 19.51 8.63
C GLY A 334 11.55 19.40 9.78
N PHE A 335 11.16 20.54 10.35
CA PHE A 335 10.26 20.63 11.50
C PHE A 335 8.90 21.27 11.18
N LEU A 336 8.56 21.41 9.89
CA LEU A 336 7.30 22.02 9.46
C LEU A 336 6.07 21.23 9.92
N ASP A 337 6.13 19.90 9.89
CA ASP A 337 5.07 19.00 10.35
C ASP A 337 4.69 19.23 11.83
N ARG A 338 5.67 19.68 12.63
CA ARG A 338 5.53 19.99 14.07
C ARG A 338 5.27 21.47 14.35
N ASN A 339 5.36 22.34 13.35
CA ASN A 339 5.03 23.75 13.49
C ASN A 339 3.52 23.90 13.60
N CYS A 340 3.01 24.19 14.81
CA CYS A 340 1.57 24.26 15.06
C CYS A 340 0.85 25.28 14.15
N TYR A 341 1.50 26.40 13.83
CA TYR A 341 0.93 27.45 12.99
C TYR A 341 0.88 27.01 11.51
N GLU A 342 2.01 26.56 10.96
CA GLU A 342 2.09 26.07 9.57
C GLU A 342 1.20 24.85 9.37
N ARG A 343 1.12 23.92 10.34
CA ARG A 343 0.20 22.78 10.31
C ARG A 343 -1.26 23.22 10.13
N ARG A 344 -1.71 24.17 10.95
CA ARG A 344 -3.10 24.65 10.91
C ARG A 344 -3.38 25.41 9.62
N LEU A 345 -2.44 26.26 9.18
CA LEU A 345 -2.53 26.98 7.92
C LEU A 345 -2.58 26.03 6.72
N PHE A 346 -1.72 25.00 6.70
CA PHE A 346 -1.67 23.98 5.65
C PHE A 346 -3.01 23.28 5.49
N PHE A 347 -3.56 22.71 6.55
CA PHE A 347 -4.85 22.02 6.47
C PHE A 347 -6.01 22.94 6.10
N HIS A 348 -6.01 24.17 6.61
CA HIS A 348 -7.01 25.18 6.23
C HIS A 348 -6.95 25.50 4.73
N VAL A 349 -5.77 25.82 4.20
CA VAL A 349 -5.58 26.15 2.78
C VAL A 349 -5.99 24.98 1.88
N LEU A 350 -5.72 23.74 2.27
CA LEU A 350 -6.12 22.57 1.47
C LEU A 350 -7.59 22.14 1.67
N GLY A 351 -8.33 22.78 2.58
CA GLY A 351 -9.70 22.38 2.91
C GLY A 351 -9.79 21.00 3.56
N ALA A 352 -8.72 20.55 4.21
CA ALA A 352 -8.60 19.23 4.81
C ALA A 352 -8.73 19.29 6.34
N THR A 353 -9.26 18.22 6.95
CA THR A 353 -9.34 18.09 8.40
C THR A 353 -7.97 17.70 8.97
N ASP A 354 -7.50 18.40 10.01
CA ASP A 354 -6.33 18.00 10.76
C ASP A 354 -6.66 16.78 11.66
N PRO A 355 -6.07 15.60 11.44
CA PRO A 355 -6.36 14.42 12.26
C PRO A 355 -5.81 14.52 13.69
N ARG A 356 -4.91 15.48 13.95
CA ARG A 356 -4.25 15.69 15.25
C ARG A 356 -4.18 17.19 15.57
N PRO A 357 -5.34 17.83 15.83
CA PRO A 357 -5.36 19.25 16.15
C PRO A 357 -4.53 19.51 17.41
N ARG A 358 -3.70 20.55 17.37
CA ARG A 358 -2.92 21.02 18.53
C ARG A 358 -3.51 22.33 19.02
N ASP A 359 -4.07 22.34 20.22
CA ASP A 359 -4.79 23.49 20.81
C ASP A 359 -3.89 24.59 21.38
N ASN A 360 -2.66 24.70 20.88
CA ASN A 360 -1.65 25.57 21.45
C ASN A 360 -1.64 26.97 20.79
N LEU A 361 -2.51 27.19 19.80
CA LEU A 361 -2.64 28.45 19.08
C LEU A 361 -3.67 29.36 19.74
N GLY A 362 -3.26 30.55 20.14
CA GLY A 362 -4.19 31.56 20.65
C GLY A 362 -5.19 32.00 19.57
N ARG A 363 -6.42 32.38 19.98
CA ARG A 363 -7.52 32.80 19.09
C ARG A 363 -7.14 33.84 18.04
N LYS A 364 -6.20 34.75 18.38
CA LYS A 364 -5.68 35.76 17.43
C LYS A 364 -5.12 35.11 16.17
N TYR A 365 -4.37 34.02 16.30
CA TYR A 365 -3.74 33.34 15.17
C TYR A 365 -4.75 32.52 14.36
N LEU A 366 -5.73 31.92 15.03
CA LEU A 366 -6.82 31.21 14.36
C LEU A 366 -7.60 32.14 13.42
N ARG A 367 -7.95 33.36 13.88
CA ARG A 367 -8.62 34.35 13.03
C ARG A 367 -7.81 34.76 11.79
N ILE A 368 -6.47 34.78 11.89
CA ILE A 368 -5.61 35.08 10.74
C ILE A 368 -5.71 33.94 9.73
N ILE A 369 -5.64 32.69 10.20
CA ILE A 369 -5.73 31.51 9.33
C ILE A 369 -7.12 31.41 8.70
N GLU A 370 -8.19 31.63 9.47
CA GLU A 370 -9.57 31.58 9.00
C GLU A 370 -9.89 32.64 7.93
N ALA A 371 -9.10 33.72 7.86
CA ALA A 371 -9.23 34.75 6.84
C ALA A 371 -8.50 34.42 5.52
N VAL A 372 -7.72 33.33 5.49
CA VAL A 372 -7.04 32.84 4.28
C VAL A 372 -8.03 32.03 3.44
N ASP A 373 -7.98 32.19 2.12
CA ASP A 373 -8.84 31.45 1.21
C ASP A 373 -8.46 29.96 1.15
N VAL A 374 -9.48 29.11 1.14
CA VAL A 374 -9.33 27.67 0.90
C VAL A 374 -9.18 27.45 -0.60
N VAL A 375 -8.26 26.57 -0.99
CA VAL A 375 -8.10 26.19 -2.40
C VAL A 375 -9.26 25.29 -2.81
N PRO A 376 -10.08 25.68 -3.81
CA PRO A 376 -11.20 24.87 -4.24
C PRO A 376 -10.73 23.50 -4.74
N GLU A 377 -11.42 22.45 -4.29
CA GLU A 377 -11.30 21.08 -4.81
C GLU A 377 -9.86 20.54 -4.84
N MET A 378 -9.06 20.84 -3.80
CA MET A 378 -7.74 20.26 -3.68
C MET A 378 -7.84 18.73 -3.56
N THR A 379 -7.03 18.00 -4.33
CA THR A 379 -6.92 16.55 -4.30
C THR A 379 -5.45 16.14 -4.29
N VAL A 380 -5.14 14.91 -3.85
CA VAL A 380 -3.76 14.38 -3.92
C VAL A 380 -3.25 14.35 -5.36
N GLY A 381 -4.09 13.97 -6.32
CA GLY A 381 -3.72 13.96 -7.74
C GLY A 381 -3.32 15.35 -8.23
N ARG A 382 -4.05 16.40 -7.82
CA ARG A 382 -3.67 17.78 -8.13
C ARG A 382 -2.34 18.19 -7.48
N VAL A 383 -2.09 17.79 -6.23
CA VAL A 383 -0.80 18.05 -5.59
C VAL A 383 0.34 17.36 -6.36
N LEU A 384 0.16 16.10 -6.75
CA LEU A 384 1.16 15.37 -7.53
C LEU A 384 1.42 15.99 -8.91
N GLN A 385 0.36 16.42 -9.59
CA GLN A 385 0.46 17.21 -10.82
C GLN A 385 1.33 18.46 -10.60
N GLU A 386 0.99 19.28 -9.61
CA GLU A 386 1.71 20.53 -9.32
C GLU A 386 3.15 20.29 -8.84
N LEU A 387 3.48 19.11 -8.29
CA LEU A 387 4.85 18.72 -7.95
C LEU A 387 5.68 18.34 -9.18
N CYS A 388 5.07 17.75 -10.20
CA CYS A 388 5.70 17.52 -11.50
C CYS A 388 5.91 18.85 -12.24
N ASP A 389 4.89 19.71 -12.24
CA ASP A 389 4.89 21.01 -12.94
C ASP A 389 5.67 22.10 -12.20
N LEU A 390 6.16 21.81 -10.99
CA LEU A 390 6.80 22.77 -10.10
C LEU A 390 7.92 23.61 -10.73
N PRO A 391 8.81 23.05 -11.59
CA PRO A 391 9.82 23.84 -12.30
C PRO A 391 9.25 24.97 -13.16
N ALA A 392 8.04 24.81 -13.70
CA ALA A 392 7.35 25.85 -14.48
C ALA A 392 6.54 26.82 -13.59
N LEU A 393 6.17 26.40 -12.38
CA LEU A 393 5.36 27.20 -11.45
C LEU A 393 6.20 28.17 -10.60
N ILE A 394 7.45 27.82 -10.31
CA ILE A 394 8.35 28.65 -9.48
C ILE A 394 9.21 29.54 -10.37
N GLN A 395 9.11 30.86 -10.18
CA GLN A 395 9.85 31.88 -10.93
C GLN A 395 11.15 32.35 -10.26
N ASP A 396 11.38 31.95 -9.01
CA ASP A 396 12.55 32.34 -8.23
C ASP A 396 13.76 31.48 -8.63
N GLU A 397 14.77 32.15 -9.18
CA GLU A 397 15.99 31.55 -9.75
C GLU A 397 16.72 30.63 -8.75
N GLU A 398 16.73 30.95 -7.45
CA GLU A 398 17.39 30.11 -6.43
C GLU A 398 16.67 28.76 -6.30
N TYR A 399 15.35 28.75 -6.40
CA TYR A 399 14.54 27.53 -6.28
C TYR A 399 14.45 26.77 -7.61
N SER A 400 14.43 27.45 -8.76
CA SER A 400 14.52 26.80 -10.07
C SER A 400 15.82 25.99 -10.16
N LEU A 401 16.95 26.55 -9.76
CA LEU A 401 18.22 25.82 -9.69
C LEU A 401 18.18 24.61 -8.74
N LEU A 402 17.39 24.64 -7.67
CA LEU A 402 17.25 23.48 -6.79
C LEU A 402 16.40 22.37 -7.42
N LEU A 403 15.40 22.72 -8.23
CA LEU A 403 14.55 21.77 -8.94
C LEU A 403 15.28 21.15 -10.14
N ASP A 404 16.05 21.96 -10.88
CA ASP A 404 16.81 21.49 -12.04
C ASP A 404 17.86 20.44 -11.66
N ASN A 405 18.40 20.54 -10.43
CA ASN A 405 19.41 19.65 -9.88
C ASN A 405 18.86 18.52 -9.02
N ASP A 406 17.53 18.35 -8.92
CA ASP A 406 16.95 17.27 -8.14
C ASP A 406 16.89 15.93 -8.91
N ASP A 407 16.72 14.84 -8.16
CA ASP A 407 16.62 13.47 -8.71
C ASP A 407 15.39 13.25 -9.61
N PHE A 408 14.53 14.26 -9.80
CA PHE A 408 13.27 14.19 -10.55
C PHE A 408 13.22 15.23 -11.67
N SER A 409 14.34 15.85 -12.02
CA SER A 409 14.41 16.78 -13.16
C SER A 409 13.93 16.11 -14.44
N GLY A 410 13.04 16.78 -15.17
CA GLY A 410 12.38 16.25 -16.37
C GLY A 410 11.24 15.26 -16.13
N LEU A 411 10.91 14.92 -14.87
CA LEU A 411 9.76 14.08 -14.54
C LEU A 411 8.44 14.75 -14.97
N THR A 412 7.63 14.03 -15.73
CA THR A 412 6.29 14.39 -16.15
C THR A 412 5.23 13.57 -15.40
N THR A 413 3.97 13.90 -15.63
CA THR A 413 2.83 13.23 -14.97
C THR A 413 2.49 11.88 -15.58
N ASN A 414 3.03 11.58 -16.76
CA ASN A 414 2.88 10.29 -17.42
C ASN A 414 3.97 9.30 -17.03
N ASP A 415 5.01 9.77 -16.34
CA ASP A 415 6.10 8.92 -15.88
C ASP A 415 5.69 8.08 -14.67
N LEU A 416 6.03 6.81 -14.72
CA LEU A 416 5.67 5.84 -13.69
C LEU A 416 6.60 5.96 -12.48
N LEU A 417 6.05 6.15 -11.29
CA LEU A 417 6.81 6.12 -10.04
C LEU A 417 6.42 4.94 -9.18
N CYS A 418 7.39 4.26 -8.57
CA CYS A 418 7.13 3.33 -7.47
C CYS A 418 6.90 4.10 -6.16
N ALA A 419 6.43 3.41 -5.11
CA ALA A 419 6.06 4.04 -3.84
C ALA A 419 7.25 4.78 -3.20
N ASN A 420 8.45 4.20 -3.29
CA ASN A 420 9.67 4.80 -2.76
C ASN A 420 10.08 6.06 -3.53
N CYS A 421 10.00 6.03 -4.87
CA CYS A 421 10.30 7.21 -5.69
C CYS A 421 9.26 8.31 -5.49
N LEU A 422 7.97 7.95 -5.36
CA LEU A 422 6.90 8.88 -5.03
C LEU A 422 7.15 9.55 -3.66
N GLN A 423 7.54 8.77 -2.65
CA GLN A 423 7.87 9.30 -1.33
C GLN A 423 9.10 10.22 -1.36
N LYS A 424 10.13 9.86 -2.13
CA LYS A 424 11.32 10.70 -2.32
C LYS A 424 10.96 12.02 -3.01
N MET A 425 10.16 11.98 -4.07
CA MET A 425 9.70 13.18 -4.78
C MET A 425 8.96 14.13 -3.83
N LEU A 426 8.05 13.60 -3.01
CA LEU A 426 7.34 14.38 -2.00
C LEU A 426 8.30 15.03 -1.01
N LYS A 427 9.25 14.28 -0.45
CA LYS A 427 10.23 14.82 0.50
C LYS A 427 11.09 15.94 -0.10
N THR A 428 11.42 15.84 -1.39
CA THR A 428 12.24 16.82 -2.10
C THR A 428 11.44 18.08 -2.47
N ARG A 429 10.25 17.92 -3.05
CA ARG A 429 9.53 19.03 -3.69
C ARG A 429 8.41 19.64 -2.85
N LEU A 430 7.84 18.92 -1.87
CA LEU A 430 6.64 19.37 -1.16
C LEU A 430 6.86 20.66 -0.34
N GLY A 431 8.07 20.88 0.20
CA GLY A 431 8.40 22.12 0.91
C GLY A 431 8.41 23.35 -0.01
N LEU A 432 8.86 23.19 -1.25
CA LEU A 432 8.87 24.25 -2.27
C LEU A 432 7.47 24.47 -2.83
N TRP A 433 6.72 23.39 -3.06
CA TRP A 433 5.30 23.47 -3.40
C TRP A 433 4.49 24.22 -2.33
N TRP A 434 4.73 23.94 -1.04
CA TRP A 434 4.04 24.67 0.04
C TRP A 434 4.35 26.18 0.01
N ARG A 435 5.58 26.57 -0.32
CA ARG A 435 5.95 27.98 -0.50
C ARG A 435 5.15 28.63 -1.62
N TYR A 436 5.06 27.97 -2.77
CA TYR A 436 4.25 28.41 -3.92
C TYR A 436 2.77 28.55 -3.54
N MET A 437 2.22 27.58 -2.82
CA MET A 437 0.83 27.64 -2.33
C MET A 437 0.59 28.84 -1.42
N LYS A 438 1.53 29.15 -0.51
CA LYS A 438 1.43 30.35 0.33
C LYS A 438 1.50 31.63 -0.51
N GLU A 439 2.37 31.69 -1.50
CA GLU A 439 2.47 32.86 -2.38
C GLU A 439 1.12 33.15 -3.08
N LYS A 440 0.48 32.09 -3.59
CA LYS A 440 -0.75 32.20 -4.37
C LYS A 440 -2.02 32.42 -3.53
N TYR A 441 -2.15 31.73 -2.40
CA TYR A 441 -3.40 31.69 -1.63
C TYR A 441 -3.32 32.33 -0.25
N ALA A 442 -2.11 32.59 0.24
CA ALA A 442 -1.89 33.22 1.55
C ALA A 442 -0.76 34.26 1.47
N PRO A 443 -0.85 35.27 0.60
CA PRO A 443 0.27 36.19 0.31
C PRO A 443 0.77 36.90 1.57
N GLN A 444 -0.12 37.28 2.50
CA GLN A 444 0.26 37.90 3.77
C GLN A 444 1.09 36.96 4.66
N GLU A 445 0.90 35.64 4.51
CA GLU A 445 1.66 34.60 5.20
C GLU A 445 2.99 34.28 4.51
N HIS A 446 3.03 34.42 3.18
CA HIS A 446 4.25 34.31 2.39
C HIS A 446 5.22 35.47 2.67
N GLU A 447 4.71 36.71 2.73
CA GLU A 447 5.46 37.96 2.90
C GLU A 447 6.05 38.16 4.30
N LYS A 448 5.69 37.32 5.28
CA LYS A 448 6.30 37.38 6.61
C LYS A 448 7.82 37.25 6.54
N ALA A 449 8.49 37.95 7.47
CA ALA A 449 9.93 37.87 7.61
C ALA A 449 10.39 36.40 7.68
N SER A 450 11.23 36.01 6.72
CA SER A 450 11.70 34.63 6.60
C SER A 450 12.61 34.26 7.77
N CYS A 451 12.38 33.08 8.36
CA CYS A 451 13.31 32.53 9.35
C CYS A 451 14.62 32.14 8.66
N ARG A 452 15.77 32.58 9.19
CA ARG A 452 17.10 32.24 8.63
C ARG A 452 17.36 30.73 8.51
N TYR A 453 16.71 29.94 9.37
CA TYR A 453 16.86 28.50 9.45
C TYR A 453 15.81 27.71 8.66
N GLY A 454 14.80 28.38 8.08
CA GLY A 454 13.79 27.76 7.23
C GLY A 454 13.16 26.51 7.85
N PHE A 455 13.06 25.45 7.03
CA PHE A 455 12.57 24.13 7.41
C PHE A 455 13.24 23.56 8.66
N GLN A 456 14.54 23.84 8.87
CA GLN A 456 15.35 23.31 9.97
C GLN A 456 15.29 24.18 11.24
N CYS A 457 14.45 25.21 11.29
CA CYS A 457 14.33 26.03 12.50
C CYS A 457 13.87 25.19 13.70
N ARG A 458 14.75 25.01 14.69
CA ARG A 458 14.42 24.28 15.91
C ARG A 458 13.40 24.99 16.79
N LEU A 459 13.13 26.29 16.63
CA LEU A 459 12.17 27.01 17.49
C LEU A 459 10.72 26.79 17.07
N GLN A 460 10.48 26.44 15.79
CA GLN A 460 9.14 26.37 15.23
C GLN A 460 8.19 25.34 15.92
N PRO A 461 8.65 24.21 16.50
CA PRO A 461 7.74 23.26 17.12
C PRO A 461 7.23 23.67 18.51
N TRP A 462 8.03 24.43 19.28
CA TRP A 462 7.77 24.71 20.70
C TRP A 462 7.65 26.20 21.05
N LYS A 463 7.79 27.11 20.07
CA LYS A 463 7.53 28.55 20.27
C LYS A 463 6.44 29.02 19.31
N PRO A 464 5.14 28.88 19.67
CA PRO A 464 4.02 29.27 18.81
C PRO A 464 4.08 30.71 18.30
N ARG A 465 4.57 31.66 19.12
CA ARG A 465 4.77 33.05 18.71
C ARG A 465 5.83 33.21 17.61
N HIS A 466 6.88 32.39 17.62
CA HIS A 466 7.91 32.41 16.57
C HIS A 466 7.37 31.76 15.29
N ALA A 467 6.74 30.59 15.43
CA ALA A 467 6.05 29.88 14.36
C ALA A 467 5.06 30.77 13.60
N ALA A 468 4.29 31.59 14.31
CA ALA A 468 3.31 32.48 13.69
C ALA A 468 3.87 33.80 13.12
N ARG A 469 5.08 34.23 13.53
CA ARG A 469 5.67 35.53 13.13
C ARG A 469 6.64 35.42 11.96
N CYS A 470 7.23 34.25 11.75
CA CYS A 470 8.23 34.05 10.71
C CYS A 470 7.72 33.08 9.66
N ASN A 471 8.10 33.28 8.40
CA ASN A 471 7.87 32.29 7.36
C ASN A 471 8.96 31.19 7.44
N HIS A 472 8.54 29.93 7.60
CA HIS A 472 9.43 28.76 7.64
C HIS A 472 9.41 27.94 6.34
N ALA A 473 8.56 28.29 5.37
CA ALA A 473 8.43 27.60 4.09
C ALA A 473 9.57 27.98 3.12
N ARG A 474 10.81 27.67 3.52
CA ARG A 474 12.02 27.84 2.71
C ARG A 474 13.16 26.91 3.17
N PRO A 475 14.10 26.55 2.29
CA PRO A 475 15.37 25.94 2.65
C PRO A 475 16.18 26.81 3.62
N ASN A 476 17.06 26.17 4.40
CA ASN A 476 17.94 26.87 5.33
C ASN A 476 19.01 27.69 4.59
N THR A 477 18.91 29.02 4.70
CA THR A 477 19.88 29.97 4.11
C THR A 477 21.25 30.02 4.79
N SER A 478 21.43 29.33 5.92
CA SER A 478 22.63 29.34 6.76
C SER A 478 23.42 28.02 6.75
N GLY A 479 23.06 27.07 5.88
CA GLY A 479 23.68 25.74 5.81
C GLY A 479 25.10 25.71 5.19
N PRO A 480 25.84 24.61 5.39
CA PRO A 480 27.19 24.41 4.84
C PRO A 480 27.24 24.44 3.31
N GLU A 481 26.19 24.02 2.61
CA GLU A 481 26.10 24.06 1.14
C GLU A 481 26.19 25.49 0.58
N ARG A 482 25.65 26.49 1.29
CA ARG A 482 25.83 27.90 0.88
C ARG A 482 27.21 28.44 1.26
N ARG A 483 27.91 27.84 2.24
CA ARG A 483 29.33 28.14 2.48
C ARG A 483 30.19 27.56 1.36
N ILE A 484 29.86 26.36 0.87
CA ILE A 484 30.51 25.69 -0.26
C ILE A 484 30.25 26.48 -1.54
N ARG A 485 28.99 26.77 -1.90
CA ARG A 485 28.65 27.59 -3.09
C ARG A 485 29.23 29.01 -3.04
N ARG A 486 29.30 29.64 -1.85
CA ARG A 486 29.99 30.94 -1.70
C ARG A 486 31.51 30.82 -1.75
N ALA A 487 32.08 29.64 -1.51
CA ALA A 487 33.50 29.38 -1.69
C ALA A 487 33.80 29.11 -3.17
N GLU A 488 32.99 28.27 -3.83
CA GLU A 488 33.05 28.00 -5.28
C GLU A 488 32.89 29.29 -6.09
N LYS A 489 31.85 30.08 -5.82
CA LYS A 489 31.67 31.37 -6.50
C LYS A 489 32.81 32.35 -6.26
N ARG A 490 33.42 32.33 -5.06
CA ARG A 490 34.60 33.17 -4.77
C ARG A 490 35.86 32.67 -5.47
N ASN A 491 35.99 31.36 -5.69
CA ASN A 491 37.05 30.79 -6.51
C ASN A 491 36.85 31.16 -7.99
N GLU A 492 35.64 31.03 -8.54
CA GLU A 492 35.33 31.44 -9.91
C GLU A 492 35.58 32.95 -10.12
N GLU A 493 35.14 33.81 -9.19
CA GLU A 493 35.42 35.25 -9.25
C GLU A 493 36.92 35.56 -9.13
N ALA A 494 37.67 34.78 -8.34
CA ALA A 494 39.12 34.92 -8.22
C ALA A 494 39.83 34.48 -9.52
N GLU A 495 39.45 33.36 -10.12
CA GLU A 495 39.99 32.87 -11.40
C GLU A 495 39.73 33.85 -12.54
N VAL A 496 38.53 34.44 -12.61
CA VAL A 496 38.22 35.50 -13.58
C VAL A 496 39.06 36.75 -13.33
N THR A 497 39.26 37.13 -12.07
CA THR A 497 40.11 38.28 -11.71
C THR A 497 41.59 38.02 -12.00
N GLU A 498 42.05 36.77 -11.93
CA GLU A 498 43.42 36.35 -12.23
C GLU A 498 43.68 36.29 -13.73
N MET A 499 42.75 35.74 -14.53
CA MET A 499 42.81 35.82 -16.00
C MET A 499 42.85 37.27 -16.51
N LEU A 500 42.07 38.17 -15.89
CA LEU A 500 42.09 39.60 -16.25
C LEU A 500 43.41 40.30 -15.85
N ARG A 501 44.21 39.73 -14.95
CA ARG A 501 45.54 40.25 -14.58
C ARG A 501 46.65 39.70 -15.46
N GLU A 502 46.51 38.50 -15.99
CA GLU A 502 47.46 37.90 -16.93
C GLU A 502 47.42 38.57 -18.31
N ASP A 503 46.26 39.09 -18.72
CA ASP A 503 46.10 39.82 -20.01
C ASP A 503 46.77 41.22 -19.99
N ASP A 504 46.96 41.83 -18.82
CA ASP A 504 47.74 43.08 -18.65
C ASP A 504 49.26 42.82 -18.54
N GLY A 505 49.68 41.56 -18.54
CA GLY A 505 51.02 41.12 -18.14
C GLY A 505 51.73 40.21 -19.15
N MET A 506 51.48 40.35 -20.46
CA MET A 506 52.21 39.58 -21.48
C MET A 506 52.90 40.47 -22.51
N SER A 507 54.09 40.94 -22.13
CA SER A 507 55.20 41.15 -23.05
C SER A 507 56.41 40.40 -22.50
N GLY A 508 56.79 39.30 -23.15
CA GLY A 508 58.10 38.65 -22.92
C GLY A 508 58.08 37.12 -22.98
N ASP A 509 58.33 36.62 -24.19
CA ASP A 509 59.11 35.43 -24.57
C ASP A 509 59.39 34.30 -23.56
N GLY A 510 59.25 33.05 -24.03
CA GLY A 510 60.21 32.00 -23.68
C GLY A 510 59.64 30.59 -23.44
N ASP A 511 59.47 29.86 -24.53
CA ASP A 511 59.90 28.46 -24.77
C ASP A 511 59.65 27.27 -23.82
N GLU A 512 59.36 26.15 -24.52
CA GLU A 512 59.76 24.75 -24.29
C GLU A 512 59.05 23.82 -23.28
N THR A 513 58.23 22.93 -23.87
CA THR A 513 58.20 21.46 -23.70
C THR A 513 57.87 20.81 -22.35
N SER A 514 56.85 19.95 -22.33
CA SER A 514 57.03 18.48 -22.37
C SER A 514 55.73 17.73 -22.05
N ALA A 515 55.56 16.59 -22.74
CA ALA A 515 54.39 15.72 -22.72
C ALA A 515 54.47 14.68 -21.60
N ALA A 516 53.31 14.27 -21.05
CA ALA A 516 53.15 12.98 -20.39
C ALA A 516 51.69 12.49 -20.44
N THR A 517 51.42 11.61 -21.40
CA THR A 517 50.20 10.83 -21.57
C THR A 517 50.11 9.74 -20.51
N THR A 518 48.98 9.63 -19.79
CA THR A 518 48.68 8.46 -18.94
C THR A 518 47.33 7.84 -19.36
N LEU A 519 47.39 6.58 -19.80
CA LEU A 519 46.25 5.73 -20.15
C LEU A 519 45.64 5.08 -18.88
N PRO A 520 44.32 4.78 -18.86
CA PRO A 520 43.69 4.04 -17.77
C PRO A 520 43.71 2.51 -18.02
N PRO A 521 43.61 1.68 -16.97
CA PRO A 521 43.48 0.22 -17.10
C PRO A 521 42.03 -0.22 -17.39
N PRO A 522 41.82 -1.45 -17.92
CA PRO A 522 40.51 -1.90 -18.41
C PRO A 522 39.64 -2.49 -17.28
N PRO A 523 38.29 -2.50 -17.43
CA PRO A 523 37.43 -3.22 -16.50
C PRO A 523 37.34 -4.70 -16.85
N THR A 524 37.46 -5.52 -15.81
CA THR A 524 37.29 -6.97 -15.79
C THR A 524 35.83 -7.37 -15.98
N GLN A 525 35.60 -8.36 -16.84
CA GLN A 525 34.32 -9.04 -17.05
C GLN A 525 33.84 -9.71 -15.76
N SER A 526 32.56 -9.50 -15.40
CA SER A 526 31.84 -10.32 -14.43
C SER A 526 30.70 -11.07 -15.12
N ARG A 527 30.53 -12.31 -14.66
CA ARG A 527 29.71 -13.39 -15.23
C ARG A 527 28.21 -13.08 -15.13
N LEU A 528 27.52 -13.22 -16.26
CA LEU A 528 26.08 -13.47 -16.33
C LEU A 528 25.79 -14.92 -15.91
N LEU A 529 25.02 -15.09 -14.84
CA LEU A 529 24.39 -16.36 -14.47
C LEU A 529 22.99 -16.12 -13.91
N GLY A 530 21.99 -16.64 -14.62
CA GLY A 530 20.78 -17.26 -14.04
C GLY A 530 19.65 -16.33 -13.58
N LEU A 531 18.85 -15.82 -14.53
CA LEU A 531 17.51 -15.30 -14.26
C LEU A 531 16.51 -16.45 -14.06
N PHE A 532 15.96 -16.59 -12.86
CA PHE A 532 14.69 -17.28 -12.62
C PHE A 532 13.80 -16.42 -11.72
N LEU A 533 12.55 -16.29 -12.17
CA LEU A 533 11.46 -15.50 -11.62
C LEU A 533 11.28 -15.72 -10.11
N ARG A 534 11.62 -14.71 -9.30
CA ARG A 534 11.19 -14.59 -7.90
C ARG A 534 9.98 -13.65 -7.83
N PRO A 535 8.97 -13.92 -6.98
CA PRO A 535 7.97 -12.90 -6.67
C PRO A 535 8.69 -11.65 -6.11
N PRO A 536 8.35 -10.43 -6.56
CA PRO A 536 9.11 -9.21 -6.27
C PRO A 536 9.07 -8.75 -4.80
N TRP A 537 8.41 -9.48 -3.90
CA TRP A 537 8.18 -9.14 -2.50
C TRP A 537 8.97 -9.99 -1.49
N TRP A 538 9.86 -10.87 -1.98
CA TRP A 538 10.73 -11.70 -1.12
C TRP A 538 12.16 -11.16 -1.10
N THR A 539 12.43 -10.21 -0.20
CA THR A 539 13.81 -9.90 0.23
C THR A 539 14.05 -10.53 1.60
N PRO A 540 15.10 -11.36 1.78
CA PRO A 540 15.56 -11.66 3.13
C PRO A 540 16.07 -10.36 3.74
N PHE A 541 15.47 -9.93 4.84
CA PHE A 541 16.08 -8.92 5.70
C PHE A 541 17.39 -9.52 6.22
N ASN A 542 18.53 -9.05 5.69
CA ASN A 542 19.81 -9.28 6.35
C ASN A 542 19.78 -8.52 7.67
N SER A 543 19.55 -9.25 8.77
CA SER A 543 19.92 -8.79 10.09
C SER A 543 21.45 -8.74 10.16
N SER A 544 22.01 -7.55 10.07
CA SER A 544 23.40 -7.29 10.46
C SER A 544 23.36 -6.15 11.48
N ASN A 545 23.86 -6.44 12.67
CA ASN A 545 24.23 -5.45 13.68
C ASN A 545 25.16 -4.38 13.10
#